data_AF-A0A7S4S654-F1
#
_entry.id   AF-A0A7S4S654-F1
#
_cell.length_a   1.000
_cell.length_b   1.000
_cell.length_c   1.000
_cell.angle_alpha   90.00
_cell.angle_beta   90.00
_cell.angle_gamma   90.00
#
_symmetry.space_group_name_H-M   'P 1'
#
loop_
_entity.id
_entity.type
_entity.pdbx_description
1 polymer ?
#
loop_
_entity_poly.entity_id
_entity_poly.type
_entity_poly.pdbx_seq_one_letter_code
_entity_poly.pdbx_strand_id
1 'polypeptide(L)'
;GVKWDANITAQLDSMKSSIAGQAWLFTEQVLRLHAQFLLKHKIHDEIAPVALDDMVYTCEKLLQCQETFRKLDLPTNVTIAYHYTCQQSMDTIQQHGLLSKKERSDMMIRENRHHGAAFGNGIYTANNPLAFKHFGEVGLLVATLRGKIQKVSGRNGDDDANTVIGNKRGRFHGGSISYYDEIVVRQSSQCVALIQYKSHLAHDDLIWTYHVELQKLVDIFFNGEVPTELERVHPPEGMVSGGYHSFGAIPRSILNPPILLKTGLFANSSVNNANGMTPSICGATVASGTALMQQQPQQVQYQTQQQVQYQHQQQRTQAQLAQPQLPQQAQQRHIANRGLDGGWQSDRYVEGRRRMIAQVVHLLRQRKRNAPQEWLNKLPQMAKRLEESLYRSAPSFDAYNDVNTLKQRLQQLAMNIGKNKK
;
A
#
# COMPACT_ATOMS: atom_id res chain seq x y z
N GLY A 1 -23.76 42.62 -1.43
CA GLY A 1 -23.37 41.40 -2.17
C GLY A 1 -22.22 41.75 -3.08
N VAL A 2 -21.07 41.10 -2.90
CA VAL A 2 -19.92 41.27 -3.81
C VAL A 2 -20.31 40.63 -5.15
N LYS A 3 -20.43 41.42 -6.22
CA LYS A 3 -20.57 40.88 -7.57
C LYS A 3 -19.25 40.18 -7.91
N TRP A 4 -19.27 38.85 -7.92
CA TRP A 4 -18.16 38.08 -8.43
C TRP A 4 -17.98 38.38 -9.91
N ASP A 5 -16.73 38.61 -10.32
CA ASP A 5 -16.38 38.81 -11.72
C ASP A 5 -16.79 37.56 -12.52
N ALA A 6 -17.51 37.72 -13.62
CA ALA A 6 -17.95 36.63 -14.50
C ALA A 6 -16.77 35.73 -14.94
N ASN A 7 -15.56 36.29 -14.99
CA ASN A 7 -14.34 35.55 -15.28
C ASN A 7 -13.99 34.49 -14.22
N ILE A 8 -14.27 34.76 -12.93
CA ILE A 8 -13.99 33.82 -11.83
C ILE A 8 -14.95 32.63 -11.92
N THR A 9 -16.22 32.87 -12.22
CA THR A 9 -17.22 31.80 -12.40
C THR A 9 -16.83 30.87 -13.55
N ALA A 10 -16.46 31.42 -14.70
CA ALA A 10 -16.03 30.62 -15.85
C ALA A 10 -14.76 29.79 -15.56
N GLN A 11 -13.82 30.35 -14.80
CA GLN A 11 -12.63 29.60 -14.36
C GLN A 11 -12.98 28.46 -13.41
N LEU A 12 -13.88 28.69 -12.45
CA LEU A 12 -14.35 27.65 -11.54
C LEU A 12 -15.06 26.52 -12.28
N ASP A 13 -15.88 26.84 -13.28
CA ASP A 13 -16.56 25.84 -14.11
C ASP A 13 -15.56 25.03 -14.96
N SER A 14 -14.52 25.70 -15.47
CA SER A 14 -13.40 25.03 -16.14
C SER A 14 -12.62 24.08 -15.21
N MET A 15 -12.42 24.48 -13.95
CA MET A 15 -11.78 23.61 -12.96
C MET A 15 -12.65 22.41 -12.59
N LYS A 16 -13.96 22.61 -12.41
CA LYS A 16 -14.91 21.53 -12.10
C LYS A 16 -15.06 20.51 -13.23
N SER A 17 -14.83 20.91 -14.48
CA SER A 17 -14.99 20.02 -15.64
C SER A 17 -13.73 19.24 -16.02
N SER A 18 -12.55 19.64 -15.54
CA SER A 18 -11.29 18.94 -15.82
C SER A 18 -10.87 18.03 -14.67
N ILE A 19 -10.30 16.87 -14.99
CA ILE A 19 -9.75 15.92 -13.98
C ILE A 19 -8.76 16.62 -13.03
N ALA A 20 -7.84 17.42 -13.58
CA ALA A 20 -6.83 18.11 -12.78
C ALA A 20 -7.46 19.17 -11.86
N GLY A 21 -8.46 19.91 -12.34
CA GLY A 21 -9.17 20.89 -11.53
C GLY A 21 -10.01 20.24 -10.44
N GLN A 22 -10.70 19.13 -10.74
CA GLN A 22 -11.42 18.33 -9.74
C GLN A 22 -10.48 17.77 -8.66
N ALA A 23 -9.34 17.20 -9.06
CA ALA A 23 -8.34 16.68 -8.12
C ALA A 23 -7.81 17.77 -7.17
N TRP A 24 -7.56 18.96 -7.72
CA TRP A 24 -7.13 20.12 -6.92
C TRP A 24 -8.23 20.59 -5.96
N LEU A 25 -9.46 20.76 -6.47
CA LEU A 25 -10.61 21.20 -5.66
C LEU A 25 -10.91 20.21 -4.53
N PHE A 26 -10.91 18.90 -4.81
CA PHE A 26 -11.10 17.87 -3.80
C PHE A 26 -10.02 17.95 -2.73
N THR A 27 -8.75 18.04 -3.13
CA THR A 27 -7.62 18.17 -2.19
C THR A 27 -7.78 19.42 -1.32
N GLU A 28 -8.12 20.57 -1.91
CA GLU A 28 -8.37 21.80 -1.16
C GLU A 28 -9.50 21.62 -0.12
N GLN A 29 -10.60 20.97 -0.50
CA GLN A 29 -11.71 20.72 0.43
C GLN A 29 -11.32 19.75 1.56
N VAL A 30 -10.52 18.71 1.27
CA VAL A 30 -9.99 17.81 2.31
C VAL A 30 -9.15 18.59 3.32
N LEU A 31 -8.26 19.48 2.87
CA LEU A 31 -7.42 20.30 3.75
C LEU A 31 -8.24 21.29 4.58
N ARG A 32 -9.26 21.88 3.98
CA ARG A 32 -10.18 22.78 4.68
C ARG A 32 -10.99 22.04 5.74
N LEU A 33 -11.55 20.87 5.40
CA LEU A 33 -12.24 20.00 6.34
C LEU A 33 -11.30 19.62 7.49
N HIS A 34 -10.07 19.25 7.19
CA HIS A 34 -9.07 18.92 8.21
C HIS A 34 -8.84 20.07 9.19
N ALA A 35 -8.58 21.28 8.69
CA ALA A 35 -8.37 22.46 9.55
C ALA A 35 -9.58 22.74 10.45
N GLN A 36 -10.79 22.63 9.91
CA GLN A 36 -12.04 22.79 10.69
C GLN A 36 -12.19 21.68 11.74
N PHE A 37 -11.87 20.43 11.37
CA PHE A 37 -11.94 19.29 12.27
C PHE A 37 -10.98 19.44 13.45
N LEU A 38 -9.72 19.83 13.20
CA LEU A 38 -8.75 20.10 14.25
C LEU A 38 -9.22 21.19 15.21
N LEU A 39 -9.77 22.29 14.67
CA LEU A 39 -10.30 23.39 15.48
C LEU A 39 -11.48 22.95 16.36
N LYS A 40 -12.40 22.16 15.79
CA LYS A 40 -13.61 21.68 16.49
C LYS A 40 -13.28 20.73 17.63
N HIS A 41 -12.34 19.82 17.42
CA HIS A 41 -12.05 18.73 18.37
C HIS A 41 -10.86 19.01 19.29
N LYS A 42 -10.05 20.04 19.03
CA LYS A 42 -8.86 20.42 19.81
C LYS A 42 -7.78 19.33 19.88
N ILE A 43 -7.62 18.56 18.80
CA ILE A 43 -6.67 17.45 18.72
C ILE A 43 -5.53 17.87 17.80
N HIS A 44 -4.52 18.50 18.37
CA HIS A 44 -3.34 18.92 17.62
C HIS A 44 -2.33 17.74 17.57
N ASP A 45 -1.59 17.62 16.47
CA ASP A 45 -0.46 16.69 16.27
C ASP A 45 -0.76 15.18 16.18
N GLU A 46 -1.98 14.73 16.49
CA GLU A 46 -2.33 13.31 16.36
C GLU A 46 -2.91 12.92 15.01
N ILE A 47 -3.41 13.90 14.26
CA ILE A 47 -4.02 13.74 12.95
C ILE A 47 -3.40 14.78 12.01
N ALA A 48 -3.00 14.36 10.82
CA ALA A 48 -2.36 15.23 9.84
C ALA A 48 -2.73 14.81 8.41
N PRO A 49 -2.65 15.71 7.41
CA PRO A 49 -2.73 15.30 6.01
C PRO A 49 -1.49 14.49 5.65
N VAL A 50 -1.63 13.51 4.74
CA VAL A 50 -0.50 12.65 4.34
C VAL A 50 0.55 13.44 3.56
N ALA A 51 0.20 14.00 2.41
CA ALA A 51 1.15 14.80 1.59
C ALA A 51 0.41 15.88 0.79
N LEU A 52 0.56 17.14 1.15
CA LEU A 52 -0.22 18.24 0.56
C LEU A 52 -0.08 18.34 -0.98
N ASP A 53 1.15 18.24 -1.48
CA ASP A 53 1.44 18.47 -2.90
C ASP A 53 1.19 17.24 -3.77
N ASP A 54 1.55 16.07 -3.26
CA ASP A 54 1.41 14.81 -3.98
C ASP A 54 -0.03 14.29 -3.96
N MET A 55 -0.84 14.72 -2.98
CA MET A 55 -2.26 14.36 -2.91
C MET A 55 -3.01 14.76 -4.18
N VAL A 56 -2.78 15.96 -4.71
CA VAL A 56 -3.41 16.41 -5.98
C VAL A 56 -3.07 15.45 -7.12
N TYR A 57 -1.81 15.05 -7.25
CA TYR A 57 -1.37 14.13 -8.28
C TYR A 57 -2.00 12.73 -8.11
N THR A 58 -2.04 12.20 -6.88
CA THR A 58 -2.67 10.90 -6.62
C THR A 58 -4.19 10.93 -6.81
N CYS A 59 -4.86 12.04 -6.48
CA CYS A 59 -6.28 12.27 -6.77
C CYS A 59 -6.55 12.32 -8.27
N GLU A 60 -5.68 12.99 -9.05
CA GLU A 60 -5.75 12.99 -10.51
C GLU A 60 -5.66 11.56 -11.07
N LYS A 61 -4.77 10.73 -10.51
CA LYS A 61 -4.64 9.32 -10.88
C LYS A 61 -5.88 8.50 -10.52
N LEU A 62 -6.49 8.76 -9.37
CA LEU A 62 -7.74 8.10 -8.96
C LEU A 62 -8.90 8.43 -9.91
N LEU A 63 -9.08 9.70 -10.26
CA LEU A 63 -10.09 10.13 -11.24
C LEU A 63 -9.83 9.53 -12.63
N GLN A 64 -8.58 9.48 -13.09
CA GLN A 64 -8.21 8.80 -14.35
C GLN A 64 -8.54 7.30 -14.32
N CYS A 65 -8.29 6.65 -13.19
CA CYS A 65 -8.63 5.25 -12.98
C CYS A 65 -10.15 5.05 -13.02
N GLN A 66 -10.91 5.95 -12.38
CA GLN A 66 -12.37 5.93 -12.39
C GLN A 66 -12.96 6.12 -13.80
N GLU A 67 -12.43 7.04 -14.60
CA GLU A 67 -12.81 7.20 -16.01
C GLU A 67 -12.54 5.93 -16.82
N THR A 68 -11.42 5.25 -16.53
CA THR A 68 -11.08 3.99 -17.18
C THR A 68 -12.08 2.89 -16.80
N PHE A 69 -12.46 2.80 -15.52
CA PHE A 69 -13.46 1.85 -15.05
C PHE A 69 -14.83 2.13 -15.70
N ARG A 70 -15.23 3.40 -15.81
CA ARG A 70 -16.49 3.78 -16.49
C ARG A 70 -16.51 3.34 -17.96
N LYS A 71 -15.40 3.53 -18.68
CA LYS A 71 -15.28 3.10 -20.09
C LYS A 71 -15.33 1.58 -20.27
N LEU A 72 -14.95 0.83 -19.24
CA LEU A 72 -14.96 -0.63 -19.22
C LEU A 72 -16.25 -1.21 -18.59
N ASP A 73 -17.24 -0.37 -18.29
CA ASP A 73 -18.47 -0.76 -17.60
C ASP A 73 -18.21 -1.47 -16.26
N LEU A 74 -17.18 -1.02 -15.54
CA LEU A 74 -16.84 -1.50 -14.21
C LEU A 74 -17.43 -0.58 -13.13
N PRO A 75 -17.67 -1.08 -11.91
CA PRO A 75 -18.06 -0.25 -10.78
C PRO A 75 -17.09 0.91 -10.56
N THR A 76 -17.62 2.10 -10.29
CA THR A 76 -16.82 3.34 -10.14
C THR A 76 -16.92 3.97 -8.75
N ASN A 77 -17.55 3.31 -7.79
CA ASN A 77 -17.77 3.90 -6.47
C ASN A 77 -16.47 3.99 -5.67
N VAL A 78 -16.26 5.15 -5.04
CA VAL A 78 -15.13 5.43 -4.16
C VAL A 78 -15.63 5.51 -2.71
N THR A 79 -14.98 4.74 -1.83
CA THR A 79 -15.28 4.71 -0.39
C THR A 79 -14.05 5.06 0.44
N ILE A 80 -14.22 5.62 1.64
CA ILE A 80 -13.14 5.71 2.62
C ILE A 80 -12.87 4.33 3.23
N ALA A 81 -11.59 3.97 3.30
CA ALA A 81 -11.07 2.76 3.89
C ALA A 81 -9.92 3.08 4.86
N TYR A 82 -9.46 2.07 5.57
CA TYR A 82 -8.39 2.17 6.58
C TYR A 82 -7.16 1.39 6.14
N HIS A 83 -5.98 1.97 6.32
CA HIS A 83 -4.70 1.30 6.11
C HIS A 83 -3.79 1.55 7.30
N TYR A 84 -3.02 0.55 7.72
CA TYR A 84 -2.05 0.68 8.81
C TYR A 84 -0.64 0.46 8.32
N THR A 85 0.26 1.31 8.79
CA THR A 85 1.67 1.31 8.42
C THR A 85 2.53 1.81 9.57
N CYS A 86 3.84 1.72 9.41
CA CYS A 86 4.81 2.25 10.36
C CYS A 86 5.35 3.60 9.91
N GLN A 87 5.85 4.39 10.85
CA GLN A 87 6.39 5.72 10.61
C GLN A 87 7.51 5.72 9.56
N GLN A 88 8.33 4.65 9.50
CA GLN A 88 9.42 4.54 8.52
C GLN A 88 8.92 4.41 7.06
N SER A 89 7.66 4.01 6.86
CA SER A 89 7.06 3.91 5.53
C SER A 89 6.42 5.21 5.08
N MET A 90 6.23 6.17 5.99
CA MET A 90 5.50 7.41 5.69
C MET A 90 6.20 8.25 4.63
N ASP A 91 7.52 8.42 4.67
CA ASP A 91 8.24 9.19 3.64
C ASP A 91 7.98 8.67 2.22
N THR A 92 7.95 7.33 2.07
CA THR A 92 7.63 6.69 0.78
C THR A 92 6.16 6.90 0.40
N ILE A 93 5.24 6.73 1.36
CA ILE A 93 3.80 6.91 1.13
C ILE A 93 3.46 8.36 0.79
N GLN A 94 4.12 9.32 1.42
CA GLN A 94 3.93 10.74 1.15
C GLN A 94 4.37 11.08 -0.27
N GLN A 95 5.53 10.57 -0.67
CA GLN A 95 6.15 10.85 -1.95
C GLN A 95 5.52 10.12 -3.14
N HIS A 96 4.99 8.91 -2.92
CA HIS A 96 4.56 8.02 -3.99
C HIS A 96 3.12 7.51 -3.86
N GLY A 97 2.44 7.84 -2.77
CA GLY A 97 1.17 7.22 -2.41
C GLY A 97 1.36 5.77 -1.92
N LEU A 98 0.24 5.07 -1.79
CA LEU A 98 0.24 3.65 -1.49
C LEU A 98 0.56 2.87 -2.76
N LEU A 99 1.61 2.04 -2.70
CA LEU A 99 2.07 1.23 -3.82
C LEU A 99 1.86 -0.26 -3.52
N SER A 100 1.49 -1.04 -4.53
CA SER A 100 1.56 -2.49 -4.46
C SER A 100 3.00 -2.99 -4.40
N LYS A 101 3.21 -4.26 -4.03
CA LYS A 101 4.55 -4.87 -4.01
C LYS A 101 5.20 -4.84 -5.39
N LYS A 102 4.43 -5.10 -6.44
CA LYS A 102 4.90 -5.01 -7.83
C LYS A 102 5.36 -3.59 -8.16
N GLU A 103 4.55 -2.57 -7.88
CA GLU A 103 4.90 -1.17 -8.18
C GLU A 103 6.15 -0.71 -7.43
N ARG A 104 6.31 -1.08 -6.15
CA ARG A 104 7.54 -0.80 -5.40
C ARG A 104 8.78 -1.42 -6.05
N SER A 105 8.66 -2.69 -6.49
CA SER A 105 9.74 -3.39 -7.19
C SER A 105 10.09 -2.70 -8.51
N ASP A 106 9.09 -2.31 -9.29
CA ASP A 106 9.27 -1.62 -10.58
C ASP A 106 9.97 -0.25 -10.36
N MET A 107 9.75 0.39 -9.21
CA MET A 107 10.39 1.65 -8.82
C MET A 107 11.72 1.48 -8.06
N MET A 108 12.21 0.24 -7.88
CA MET A 108 13.40 -0.09 -7.09
C MET A 108 13.35 0.42 -5.63
N ILE A 109 12.15 0.56 -5.07
CA ILE A 109 11.95 0.94 -3.67
C ILE A 109 12.17 -0.31 -2.81
N ARG A 110 13.17 -0.25 -1.92
CA ARG A 110 13.50 -1.39 -1.03
C ARG A 110 12.38 -1.63 -0.03
N GLU A 111 11.92 -2.88 0.07
CA GLU A 111 10.97 -3.26 1.11
C GLU A 111 11.71 -3.42 2.45
N ASN A 112 11.31 -2.63 3.45
CA ASN A 112 11.89 -2.76 4.79
C ASN A 112 11.44 -4.06 5.48
N ARG A 113 10.27 -4.60 5.10
CA ARG A 113 9.69 -5.82 5.66
C ARG A 113 8.89 -6.56 4.60
N HIS A 114 9.04 -7.88 4.53
CA HIS A 114 8.14 -8.74 3.76
C HIS A 114 6.92 -9.09 4.60
N HIS A 115 5.82 -8.38 4.36
CA HIS A 115 4.50 -8.85 4.78
C HIS A 115 3.98 -9.84 3.75
N GLY A 116 3.40 -10.95 4.22
CA GLY A 116 2.75 -11.91 3.34
C GLY A 116 1.57 -11.27 2.61
N ALA A 117 1.41 -11.59 1.32
CA ALA A 117 0.32 -11.09 0.49
C ALA A 117 -0.76 -12.18 0.38
N ALA A 118 -1.64 -12.25 1.37
CA ALA A 118 -2.58 -13.37 1.52
C ALA A 118 -3.55 -13.54 0.34
N PHE A 119 -3.85 -12.44 -0.37
CA PHE A 119 -4.76 -12.39 -1.51
C PHE A 119 -4.05 -11.87 -2.78
N GLY A 120 -2.74 -12.14 -2.87
CA GLY A 120 -1.90 -11.73 -3.99
C GLY A 120 -1.43 -10.28 -3.92
N ASN A 121 -0.78 -9.82 -4.99
CA ASN A 121 -0.25 -8.47 -5.08
C ASN A 121 -1.38 -7.43 -5.05
N GLY A 122 -1.19 -6.40 -4.23
CA GLY A 122 -2.14 -5.30 -4.11
C GLY A 122 -1.85 -4.43 -2.89
N ILE A 123 -2.74 -3.49 -2.64
CA ILE A 123 -2.73 -2.57 -1.51
C ILE A 123 -3.88 -2.98 -0.60
N TYR A 124 -3.52 -3.32 0.63
CA TYR A 124 -4.43 -3.90 1.62
C TYR A 124 -5.03 -2.78 2.46
N THR A 125 -6.36 -2.67 2.46
CA THR A 125 -7.14 -1.75 3.27
C THR A 125 -8.25 -2.52 3.98
N ALA A 126 -9.03 -1.83 4.81
CA ALA A 126 -10.19 -2.38 5.47
C ALA A 126 -11.34 -1.37 5.55
N ASN A 127 -12.56 -1.86 5.75
CA ASN A 127 -13.72 -1.02 6.03
C ASN A 127 -13.90 -0.68 7.52
N ASN A 128 -12.98 -1.13 8.39
CA ASN A 128 -13.07 -0.95 9.84
C ASN A 128 -11.77 -0.33 10.40
N PRO A 129 -11.83 0.73 11.23
CA PRO A 129 -10.64 1.35 11.79
C PRO A 129 -9.83 0.42 12.69
N LEU A 130 -10.44 -0.63 13.27
CA LEU A 130 -9.75 -1.57 14.14
C LEU A 130 -9.05 -2.70 13.37
N ALA A 131 -9.39 -2.88 12.10
CA ALA A 131 -8.76 -3.88 11.26
C ALA A 131 -7.29 -3.54 11.03
N PHE A 132 -6.42 -4.55 11.12
CA PHE A 132 -4.99 -4.42 10.81
C PHE A 132 -4.20 -3.41 11.65
N LYS A 133 -4.75 -2.88 12.75
CA LYS A 133 -4.05 -1.97 13.66
C LYS A 133 -2.68 -2.48 14.13
N HIS A 134 -2.50 -3.80 14.23
CA HIS A 134 -1.23 -4.43 14.62
C HIS A 134 -0.11 -4.34 13.55
N PHE A 135 -0.40 -3.86 12.33
CA PHE A 135 0.60 -3.69 11.28
C PHE A 135 1.41 -2.39 11.41
N GLY A 136 1.00 -1.46 12.27
CA GLY A 136 1.83 -0.30 12.60
C GLY A 136 1.09 0.78 13.39
N GLU A 137 1.87 1.74 13.87
CA GLU A 137 1.44 2.80 14.76
C GLU A 137 0.74 3.97 14.05
N VAL A 138 0.80 4.02 12.72
CA VAL A 138 0.16 5.04 11.88
C VAL A 138 -1.03 4.42 11.14
N GLY A 139 -2.23 4.93 11.40
CA GLY A 139 -3.42 4.64 10.61
C GLY A 139 -3.63 5.70 9.53
N LEU A 140 -4.20 5.31 8.39
CA LEU A 140 -4.52 6.19 7.27
C LEU A 140 -6.00 6.08 6.91
N LEU A 141 -6.65 7.20 6.63
CA LEU A 141 -7.93 7.28 5.93
C LEU A 141 -7.65 7.37 4.42
N VAL A 142 -8.17 6.40 3.67
CA VAL A 142 -7.80 6.16 2.27
C VAL A 142 -9.04 6.16 1.40
N ALA A 143 -9.15 7.10 0.45
CA ALA A 143 -10.17 6.99 -0.60
C ALA A 143 -9.84 5.83 -1.54
N THR A 144 -10.78 4.91 -1.76
CA THR A 144 -10.55 3.64 -2.45
C THR A 144 -11.63 3.39 -3.51
N LEU A 145 -11.21 3.27 -4.78
CA LEU A 145 -12.04 2.91 -5.93
C LEU A 145 -12.15 1.39 -6.07
N ARG A 146 -13.36 0.86 -5.95
CA ARG A 146 -13.63 -0.58 -6.10
C ARG A 146 -14.14 -0.85 -7.52
N GLY A 147 -13.48 -1.77 -8.22
CA GLY A 147 -13.87 -2.22 -9.57
C GLY A 147 -14.64 -3.53 -9.52
N LYS A 148 -14.31 -4.48 -10.42
CA LYS A 148 -14.83 -5.85 -10.34
C LYS A 148 -14.37 -6.49 -9.03
N ILE A 149 -15.33 -6.76 -8.14
CA ILE A 149 -15.09 -7.36 -6.83
C ILE A 149 -15.10 -8.87 -6.94
N GLN A 150 -14.09 -9.52 -6.37
CA GLN A 150 -14.11 -10.95 -6.09
C GLN A 150 -14.03 -11.17 -4.57
N LYS A 151 -15.05 -11.81 -4.01
CA LYS A 151 -15.03 -12.26 -2.61
C LYS A 151 -14.37 -13.63 -2.52
N VAL A 152 -13.36 -13.78 -1.67
CA VAL A 152 -12.61 -15.03 -1.51
C VAL A 152 -12.57 -15.49 -0.05
N SER A 153 -12.73 -16.79 0.16
CA SER A 153 -12.62 -17.45 1.47
C SER A 153 -11.26 -18.10 1.72
N GLY A 154 -10.40 -18.16 0.68
CA GLY A 154 -9.06 -18.74 0.70
C GLY A 154 -8.02 -17.79 0.09
N ARG A 155 -6.78 -18.26 -0.08
CA ARG A 155 -5.66 -17.43 -0.56
C ARG A 155 -5.67 -17.13 -2.07
N ASN A 156 -6.56 -17.76 -2.82
CA ASN A 156 -6.59 -17.65 -4.28
C ASN A 156 -7.53 -16.51 -4.66
N GLY A 157 -6.96 -15.34 -4.94
CA GLY A 157 -7.62 -14.31 -5.72
C GLY A 157 -7.49 -14.60 -7.21
N ASP A 158 -8.50 -14.24 -7.96
CA ASP A 158 -8.47 -14.11 -9.41
C ASP A 158 -7.64 -12.87 -9.76
N ASP A 159 -6.73 -13.03 -10.72
CA ASP A 159 -5.87 -11.95 -11.20
C ASP A 159 -6.67 -10.94 -12.06
N ASP A 160 -7.84 -11.34 -12.58
CA ASP A 160 -8.73 -10.47 -13.35
C ASP A 160 -9.61 -9.56 -12.47
N ALA A 161 -9.61 -9.77 -11.14
CA ALA A 161 -10.37 -8.93 -10.22
C ALA A 161 -9.61 -7.64 -9.92
N ASN A 162 -10.28 -6.48 -10.07
CA ASN A 162 -9.70 -5.18 -9.69
C ASN A 162 -9.70 -4.97 -8.17
N THR A 163 -10.59 -5.68 -7.47
CA THR A 163 -10.70 -5.62 -6.01
C THR A 163 -10.98 -7.02 -5.48
N VAL A 164 -10.19 -7.46 -4.51
CA VAL A 164 -10.44 -8.71 -3.79
C VAL A 164 -10.92 -8.35 -2.38
N ILE A 165 -12.00 -8.98 -1.94
CA ILE A 165 -12.47 -8.91 -0.55
C ILE A 165 -12.21 -10.28 0.09
N GLY A 166 -11.21 -10.33 0.96
CA GLY A 166 -10.68 -11.55 1.51
C GLY A 166 -10.97 -11.70 2.99
N ASN A 167 -12.13 -12.24 3.34
CA ASN A 167 -12.47 -12.45 4.74
C ASN A 167 -11.83 -13.75 5.21
N LYS A 168 -10.61 -13.67 5.74
CA LYS A 168 -9.94 -14.81 6.36
C LYS A 168 -10.86 -15.32 7.47
N ARG A 169 -11.53 -16.45 7.23
CA ARG A 169 -12.28 -17.13 8.28
C ARG A 169 -11.27 -17.55 9.33
N GLY A 170 -11.14 -16.76 10.39
CA GLY A 170 -10.40 -17.18 11.57
C GLY A 170 -11.04 -18.49 12.03
N ARG A 171 -10.24 -19.52 12.27
CA ARG A 171 -10.70 -20.75 12.93
C ARG A 171 -10.99 -20.48 14.42
N PHE A 172 -11.76 -19.44 14.73
CA PHE A 172 -12.36 -19.35 16.04
C PHE A 172 -13.42 -20.45 16.12
N HIS A 173 -13.20 -21.39 17.03
CA HIS A 173 -14.10 -22.52 17.29
C HIS A 173 -15.44 -21.95 17.78
N GLY A 174 -16.42 -21.78 16.88
CA GLY A 174 -17.77 -21.31 17.26
C GLY A 174 -18.53 -20.51 16.21
N GLY A 175 -17.89 -20.04 15.14
CA GLY A 175 -18.56 -19.27 14.08
C GLY A 175 -17.71 -18.07 13.67
N SER A 176 -17.36 -18.01 12.39
CA SER A 176 -16.47 -16.97 11.87
C SER A 176 -17.28 -15.75 11.44
N ILE A 177 -17.57 -14.84 12.38
CA ILE A 177 -18.02 -13.50 12.02
C ILE A 177 -16.76 -12.71 11.63
N SER A 178 -16.57 -12.47 10.33
CA SER A 178 -15.55 -11.53 9.89
C SER A 178 -16.01 -10.14 10.31
N TYR A 179 -15.30 -9.56 11.28
CA TYR A 179 -15.65 -8.26 11.85
C TYR A 179 -15.26 -7.07 10.93
N TYR A 180 -14.56 -7.37 9.83
CA TYR A 180 -14.18 -6.41 8.81
C TYR A 180 -13.97 -7.12 7.48
N ASP A 181 -14.00 -6.33 6.41
CA ASP A 181 -13.59 -6.74 5.08
C ASP A 181 -12.10 -6.41 4.88
N GLU A 182 -11.28 -7.40 4.54
CA GLU A 182 -9.92 -7.17 4.02
C GLU A 182 -10.03 -6.84 2.53
N ILE A 183 -9.91 -5.55 2.20
CA ILE A 183 -10.09 -5.05 0.85
C ILE A 183 -8.71 -4.91 0.21
N VAL A 184 -8.51 -5.56 -0.94
CA VAL A 184 -7.24 -5.50 -1.66
C VAL A 184 -7.49 -4.90 -3.04
N VAL A 185 -7.02 -3.67 -3.25
CA VAL A 185 -7.02 -3.05 -4.59
C VAL A 185 -5.72 -3.39 -5.31
N ARG A 186 -5.77 -3.58 -6.62
CA ARG A 186 -4.64 -4.12 -7.39
C ARG A 186 -3.60 -3.08 -7.79
N GLN A 187 -4.00 -1.82 -7.92
CA GLN A 187 -3.15 -0.74 -8.44
C GLN A 187 -3.15 0.47 -7.52
N SER A 188 -2.03 1.19 -7.45
CA SER A 188 -1.89 2.45 -6.69
C SER A 188 -2.91 3.50 -7.13
N SER A 189 -3.24 3.56 -8.42
CA SER A 189 -4.25 4.49 -8.94
C SER A 189 -5.68 4.21 -8.47
N GLN A 190 -5.95 3.11 -7.77
CA GLN A 190 -7.24 2.84 -7.17
C GLN A 190 -7.39 3.42 -5.76
N CYS A 191 -6.35 4.04 -5.20
CA CYS A 191 -6.46 4.59 -3.85
C CYS A 191 -5.62 5.85 -3.61
N VAL A 192 -6.06 6.66 -2.66
CA VAL A 192 -5.36 7.86 -2.22
C VAL A 192 -5.38 7.94 -0.71
N ALA A 193 -4.20 8.00 -0.08
CA ALA A 193 -4.08 8.26 1.34
C ALA A 193 -4.28 9.75 1.61
N LEU A 194 -5.31 10.10 2.38
CA LEU A 194 -5.73 11.49 2.58
C LEU A 194 -5.21 12.02 3.92
N ILE A 195 -5.54 11.31 4.99
CA ILE A 195 -5.28 11.70 6.38
C ILE A 195 -4.53 10.57 7.06
N GLN A 196 -3.51 10.90 7.84
CA GLN A 196 -2.87 10.00 8.80
C GLN A 196 -3.33 10.31 10.22
N TYR A 197 -3.37 9.30 11.08
CA TYR A 197 -3.71 9.41 12.48
C TYR A 197 -2.90 8.42 13.34
N LYS A 198 -2.74 8.70 14.63
CA LYS A 198 -2.13 7.76 15.58
C LYS A 198 -3.07 6.57 15.83
N SER A 199 -2.55 5.35 15.71
CA SER A 199 -3.32 4.10 15.80
C SER A 199 -4.14 3.92 17.09
N HIS A 200 -3.79 4.60 18.19
CA HIS A 200 -4.56 4.52 19.42
C HIS A 200 -5.94 5.21 19.29
N LEU A 201 -6.08 6.19 18.40
CA LEU A 201 -7.35 6.86 18.06
C LEU A 201 -8.35 5.96 17.31
N ALA A 202 -7.95 4.76 16.88
CA ALA A 202 -8.82 3.85 16.13
C ALA A 202 -10.08 3.40 16.89
N HIS A 203 -10.04 3.43 18.23
CA HIS A 203 -11.18 3.11 19.08
C HIS A 203 -12.09 4.31 19.33
N ASP A 204 -11.63 5.52 19.00
CA ASP A 204 -12.35 6.76 19.23
C ASP A 204 -13.42 6.96 18.14
N ASP A 205 -14.60 7.42 18.55
CA ASP A 205 -15.66 7.91 17.68
C ASP A 205 -15.19 9.04 16.77
N LEU A 206 -14.12 9.73 17.16
CA LEU A 206 -13.46 10.77 16.38
C LEU A 206 -13.07 10.31 14.98
N ILE A 207 -12.38 9.18 14.85
CA ILE A 207 -11.90 8.70 13.53
C ILE A 207 -13.08 8.29 12.65
N TRP A 208 -14.13 7.73 13.25
CA TRP A 208 -15.36 7.43 12.53
C TRP A 208 -16.09 8.70 12.08
N THR A 209 -16.19 9.70 12.96
CA THR A 209 -16.78 11.00 12.62
C THR A 209 -16.02 11.65 11.46
N TYR A 210 -14.68 11.58 11.48
CA TYR A 210 -13.87 12.11 10.39
C TYR A 210 -14.04 11.31 9.09
N HIS A 211 -14.13 9.98 9.17
CA HIS A 211 -14.48 9.14 8.02
C HIS A 211 -15.78 9.63 7.37
N VAL A 212 -16.85 9.81 8.16
CA VAL A 212 -18.17 10.23 7.64
C VAL A 212 -18.08 11.58 6.92
N GLU A 213 -17.39 12.57 7.51
CA GLU A 213 -17.23 13.88 6.87
C GLU A 213 -16.38 13.83 5.60
N LEU A 214 -15.31 13.01 5.58
CA LEU A 214 -14.51 12.78 4.38
C LEU A 214 -15.31 12.07 3.28
N GLN A 215 -16.15 11.09 3.64
CA GLN A 215 -16.98 10.39 2.67
C GLN A 215 -17.94 11.34 1.97
N LYS A 216 -18.50 12.36 2.65
CA LYS A 216 -19.33 13.38 1.99
C LYS A 216 -18.57 14.11 0.89
N LEU A 217 -17.31 14.46 1.12
CA LEU A 217 -16.47 15.05 0.08
C LEU A 217 -16.21 14.05 -1.05
N VAL A 218 -15.93 12.79 -0.73
CA VAL A 218 -15.77 11.75 -1.75
C VAL A 218 -17.04 11.60 -2.59
N ASP A 219 -18.22 11.67 -1.98
CA ASP A 219 -19.49 11.54 -2.70
C ASP A 219 -19.69 12.69 -3.69
N ILE A 220 -19.38 13.92 -3.29
CA ILE A 220 -19.44 15.11 -4.15
C ILE A 220 -18.47 15.00 -5.33
N PHE A 221 -17.21 14.63 -5.07
CA PHE A 221 -16.15 14.72 -6.08
C PHE A 221 -15.96 13.46 -6.94
N PHE A 222 -16.34 12.29 -6.43
CA PHE A 222 -16.10 11.00 -7.11
C PHE A 222 -17.40 10.24 -7.39
N ASN A 223 -18.41 10.32 -6.52
CA ASN A 223 -19.63 9.51 -6.68
C ASN A 223 -20.81 10.28 -7.30
N GLY A 224 -20.56 11.45 -7.90
CA GLY A 224 -21.59 12.23 -8.58
C GLY A 224 -22.71 12.68 -7.65
N GLU A 225 -22.35 13.05 -6.41
CA GLU A 225 -23.27 13.47 -5.34
C GLU A 225 -24.24 12.37 -4.86
N VAL A 226 -24.03 11.11 -5.27
CA VAL A 226 -24.77 9.96 -4.73
C VAL A 226 -24.19 9.60 -3.36
N PRO A 227 -24.98 9.68 -2.26
CA PRO A 227 -24.50 9.34 -0.94
C PRO A 227 -24.06 7.88 -0.85
N THR A 228 -22.88 7.63 -0.29
CA THR A 228 -22.42 6.27 0.01
C THR A 228 -23.04 5.80 1.33
N GLU A 229 -23.62 4.61 1.32
CA GLU A 229 -24.11 3.97 2.55
C GLU A 229 -22.92 3.57 3.43
N LEU A 230 -22.90 4.10 4.66
CA LEU A 230 -21.84 3.84 5.63
C LEU A 230 -22.36 2.99 6.77
N GLU A 231 -21.75 1.82 6.96
CA GLU A 231 -22.02 0.94 8.09
C GLU A 231 -20.88 1.04 9.09
N ARG A 232 -21.19 1.48 10.31
CA ARG A 232 -20.24 1.40 11.42
C ARG A 232 -20.27 0.00 12.00
N VAL A 233 -19.24 -0.76 11.71
CA VAL A 233 -19.07 -2.09 12.28
C VAL A 233 -18.46 -1.91 13.69
N HIS A 234 -19.07 -2.52 14.73
CA HIS A 234 -18.68 -2.45 16.15
C HIS A 234 -18.26 -3.83 16.71
N PRO A 235 -17.11 -3.95 17.42
CA PRO A 235 -16.58 -5.26 17.77
C PRO A 235 -17.57 -5.97 18.69
N PRO A 236 -17.75 -7.29 18.58
CA PRO A 236 -18.64 -8.01 19.47
C PRO A 236 -18.33 -7.66 20.93
N GLU A 237 -19.36 -7.40 21.72
CA GLU A 237 -19.22 -7.14 23.15
C GLU A 237 -18.42 -8.27 23.79
N GLY A 238 -17.29 -7.95 24.42
CA GLY A 238 -16.37 -8.91 25.02
C GLY A 238 -15.04 -9.12 24.29
N MET A 239 -14.88 -8.68 23.03
CA MET A 239 -13.58 -8.74 22.34
C MET A 239 -12.61 -7.59 22.71
N VAL A 240 -13.10 -6.50 23.30
CA VAL A 240 -12.30 -5.29 23.55
C VAL A 240 -11.47 -5.38 24.84
N SER A 241 -11.85 -6.26 25.78
CA SER A 241 -11.23 -6.36 27.11
C SER A 241 -10.11 -7.41 27.21
N GLY A 242 -10.10 -8.41 26.33
CA GLY A 242 -8.98 -9.35 26.23
C GLY A 242 -7.90 -8.74 25.37
N GLY A 243 -6.89 -8.12 25.98
CA GLY A 243 -5.76 -7.53 25.27
C GLY A 243 -5.34 -8.41 24.10
N TYR A 244 -5.31 -7.85 22.89
CA TYR A 244 -4.79 -8.52 21.71
C TYR A 244 -3.32 -8.87 22.01
N HIS A 245 -3.09 -10.02 22.66
CA HIS A 245 -1.83 -10.70 22.61
C HIS A 245 -1.65 -11.00 21.13
N SER A 246 -0.85 -10.14 20.50
CA SER A 246 -0.33 -10.31 19.16
C SER A 246 -0.14 -11.80 18.95
N PHE A 247 -0.91 -12.40 18.03
CA PHE A 247 -0.58 -13.72 17.53
C PHE A 247 0.77 -13.56 16.87
N GLY A 248 1.82 -13.66 17.69
CA GLY A 248 3.19 -13.62 17.26
C GLY A 248 3.30 -14.64 16.14
N ALA A 249 3.93 -14.23 15.04
CA ALA A 249 4.41 -15.17 14.06
C ALA A 249 5.04 -16.33 14.83
N ILE A 250 4.41 -17.51 14.78
CA ILE A 250 4.91 -18.70 15.48
C ILE A 250 6.37 -18.84 15.03
N PRO A 251 7.36 -18.73 15.94
CA PRO A 251 8.74 -19.01 15.57
C PRO A 251 8.77 -20.47 15.10
N ARG A 252 9.17 -20.71 13.85
CA ARG A 252 9.39 -22.05 13.30
C ARG A 252 10.69 -22.64 13.87
N SER A 253 10.80 -22.73 15.17
CA SER A 253 11.88 -23.43 15.85
C SER A 253 11.32 -24.07 17.11
N ILE A 254 11.60 -25.37 17.24
CA ILE A 254 11.25 -26.29 18.33
C ILE A 254 10.00 -27.16 18.05
N LEU A 255 10.19 -28.18 17.22
CA LEU A 255 9.58 -29.49 17.40
C LEU A 255 10.69 -30.54 17.32
N ASN A 256 11.26 -30.88 18.48
CA ASN A 256 11.85 -32.19 18.72
C ASN A 256 10.98 -32.85 19.78
N PRO A 257 10.29 -33.96 19.51
CA PRO A 257 9.72 -34.76 20.59
C PRO A 257 10.80 -35.69 21.15
N PRO A 258 10.93 -35.83 22.47
CA PRO A 258 11.68 -36.94 23.03
C PRO A 258 10.85 -38.22 22.94
N ILE A 259 11.53 -39.25 22.45
CA ILE A 259 11.17 -40.66 22.53
C ILE A 259 10.96 -41.01 24.01
N LEU A 260 9.82 -41.62 24.35
CA LEU A 260 9.64 -42.27 25.64
C LEU A 260 8.93 -43.61 25.47
N LEU A 261 9.56 -44.61 26.08
CA LEU A 261 9.38 -46.04 25.93
C LEU A 261 8.04 -46.56 26.45
N LYS A 262 7.53 -47.57 25.75
CA LYS A 262 6.45 -48.47 26.16
C LYS A 262 6.93 -49.47 27.22
N THR A 263 6.21 -49.55 28.32
CA THR A 263 5.95 -50.72 29.19
C THR A 263 4.69 -50.34 29.98
N GLY A 264 3.63 -51.11 30.18
CA GLY A 264 3.24 -52.49 29.92
C GLY A 264 2.04 -52.77 30.84
N LEU A 265 1.29 -53.83 30.52
CA LEU A 265 0.35 -54.58 31.37
C LEU A 265 -1.14 -54.21 31.39
N PHE A 266 -1.89 -55.30 31.20
CA PHE A 266 -3.33 -55.49 31.14
C PHE A 266 -3.96 -55.51 32.53
N ALA A 267 -5.23 -55.10 32.63
CA ALA A 267 -6.23 -55.80 33.43
C ALA A 267 -7.66 -55.46 32.96
N ASN A 268 -8.44 -56.51 32.76
CA ASN A 268 -9.86 -56.55 32.43
C ASN A 268 -10.74 -56.07 33.60
N SER A 269 -11.89 -55.50 33.28
CA SER A 269 -13.15 -55.87 33.95
C SER A 269 -14.36 -55.57 33.06
N SER A 270 -15.13 -56.64 32.83
CA SER A 270 -16.43 -56.70 32.17
C SER A 270 -17.54 -55.99 32.99
N VAL A 271 -18.69 -55.78 32.35
CA VAL A 271 -20.02 -56.34 32.72
C VAL A 271 -21.18 -55.38 32.36
N ASN A 272 -22.08 -55.88 31.48
CA ASN A 272 -23.52 -55.63 31.28
C ASN A 272 -23.98 -54.23 30.79
N ASN A 273 -25.03 -54.05 29.97
CA ASN A 273 -26.16 -54.92 29.60
C ASN A 273 -26.89 -54.39 28.33
N ALA A 274 -27.55 -55.31 27.59
CA ALA A 274 -28.89 -55.23 26.96
C ALA A 274 -29.36 -53.94 26.21
N ASN A 275 -30.07 -53.91 25.08
CA ASN A 275 -30.82 -54.86 24.23
C ASN A 275 -31.24 -54.09 22.95
N GLY A 276 -31.43 -54.76 21.80
CA GLY A 276 -32.20 -54.16 20.69
C GLY A 276 -32.01 -54.78 19.29
N MET A 277 -32.77 -55.83 19.01
CA MET A 277 -32.86 -56.63 17.76
C MET A 277 -33.39 -55.85 16.52
N THR A 278 -32.69 -55.85 15.37
CA THR A 278 -32.92 -56.60 14.09
C THR A 278 -33.95 -55.99 13.08
N PRO A 279 -34.07 -56.48 11.81
CA PRO A 279 -33.24 -56.05 10.67
C PRO A 279 -34.08 -55.73 9.39
N SER A 280 -33.44 -55.27 8.31
CA SER A 280 -33.95 -55.64 6.96
C SER A 280 -32.87 -55.63 5.89
N ILE A 281 -32.98 -56.64 5.04
CA ILE A 281 -32.01 -57.18 4.07
C ILE A 281 -32.52 -56.85 2.67
N CYS A 282 -31.65 -56.34 1.79
CA CYS A 282 -31.76 -56.54 0.34
C CYS A 282 -30.34 -56.71 -0.22
N GLY A 283 -30.06 -57.88 -0.79
CA GLY A 283 -28.78 -58.19 -1.45
C GLY A 283 -28.89 -58.20 -2.98
N ALA A 284 -27.74 -58.15 -3.65
CA ALA A 284 -27.34 -58.93 -4.85
C ALA A 284 -25.92 -58.43 -5.27
N THR A 285 -24.84 -59.22 -5.18
CA THR A 285 -24.21 -60.08 -6.24
C THR A 285 -24.00 -59.38 -7.59
N VAL A 286 -22.91 -59.46 -8.36
CA VAL A 286 -21.62 -60.20 -8.42
C VAL A 286 -20.70 -59.37 -9.37
N ALA A 287 -19.38 -59.40 -9.24
CA ALA A 287 -18.45 -59.76 -10.35
C ALA A 287 -16.97 -59.50 -10.02
N SER A 288 -16.19 -60.52 -10.35
CA SER A 288 -14.76 -60.75 -10.21
C SER A 288 -13.84 -59.73 -10.88
N GLY A 289 -12.61 -59.62 -10.38
CA GLY A 289 -11.52 -58.95 -11.07
C GLY A 289 -10.22 -58.94 -10.27
N THR A 290 -9.55 -60.08 -10.21
CA THR A 290 -8.17 -60.25 -9.72
C THR A 290 -7.18 -59.52 -10.63
N ALA A 291 -6.47 -58.51 -10.10
CA ALA A 291 -5.24 -57.98 -10.69
C ALA A 291 -4.24 -57.61 -9.59
N LEU A 292 -3.27 -58.49 -9.37
CA LEU A 292 -2.03 -58.22 -8.66
C LEU A 292 -1.19 -57.28 -9.53
N MET A 293 -0.99 -56.03 -9.11
CA MET A 293 0.01 -55.15 -9.71
C MET A 293 0.95 -54.58 -8.64
N GLN A 294 2.22 -54.85 -8.90
CA GLN A 294 3.41 -54.63 -8.12
C GLN A 294 3.71 -53.12 -7.98
N GLN A 295 3.82 -52.60 -6.75
CA GLN A 295 4.26 -51.23 -6.48
C GLN A 295 5.79 -51.16 -6.40
N GLN A 296 6.39 -50.29 -7.22
CA GLN A 296 7.78 -49.83 -7.09
C GLN A 296 7.84 -48.49 -6.30
N PRO A 297 8.94 -48.22 -5.56
CA PRO A 297 9.06 -47.03 -4.71
C PRO A 297 9.59 -45.81 -5.49
N GLN A 298 8.83 -44.71 -5.53
CA GLN A 298 9.24 -43.43 -6.13
C GLN A 298 9.48 -42.30 -5.11
N GLN A 299 9.72 -42.62 -3.83
CA GLN A 299 9.87 -41.59 -2.79
C GLN A 299 11.31 -41.25 -2.35
N VAL A 300 12.35 -41.91 -2.87
CA VAL A 300 13.73 -41.66 -2.40
C VAL A 300 14.46 -40.55 -3.18
N GLN A 301 13.98 -40.17 -4.37
CA GLN A 301 14.74 -39.28 -5.26
C GLN A 301 14.61 -37.77 -4.93
N TYR A 302 13.60 -37.36 -4.17
CA TYR A 302 13.41 -35.95 -3.81
C TYR A 302 14.21 -35.49 -2.58
N GLN A 303 14.76 -36.43 -1.79
CA GLN A 303 15.55 -36.08 -0.60
C GLN A 303 17.04 -35.85 -0.91
N THR A 304 17.58 -36.51 -1.93
CA THR A 304 18.99 -36.37 -2.32
C THR A 304 19.29 -35.04 -3.02
N GLN A 305 18.30 -34.43 -3.69
CA GLN A 305 18.51 -33.17 -4.42
C GLN A 305 18.60 -31.93 -3.51
N GLN A 306 18.01 -31.97 -2.30
CA GLN A 306 18.11 -30.85 -1.36
C GLN A 306 19.43 -30.81 -0.57
N GLN A 307 20.13 -31.94 -0.41
CA GLN A 307 21.42 -31.94 0.30
C GLN A 307 22.60 -31.43 -0.55
N VAL A 308 22.57 -31.64 -1.87
CA VAL A 308 23.66 -31.17 -2.76
C VAL A 308 23.68 -29.64 -2.87
N GLN A 309 22.53 -28.98 -2.74
CA GLN A 309 22.44 -27.53 -2.83
C GLN A 309 23.02 -26.80 -1.60
N TYR A 310 22.98 -27.41 -0.42
CA TYR A 310 23.60 -26.83 0.78
C TYR A 310 25.14 -26.95 0.79
N GLN A 311 25.69 -27.98 0.13
CA GLN A 311 27.14 -28.18 0.08
C GLN A 311 27.84 -27.22 -0.91
N HIS A 312 27.15 -26.81 -1.99
CA HIS A 312 27.69 -25.85 -2.96
C HIS A 312 27.75 -24.40 -2.44
N GLN A 313 26.99 -24.06 -1.39
CA GLN A 313 26.98 -22.71 -0.83
C GLN A 313 28.12 -22.46 0.17
N GLN A 314 28.66 -23.49 0.83
CA GLN A 314 29.78 -23.32 1.77
C GLN A 314 31.15 -23.22 1.09
N GLN A 315 31.33 -23.74 -0.13
CA GLN A 315 32.61 -23.66 -0.84
C GLN A 315 32.88 -22.30 -1.51
N ARG A 316 31.88 -21.42 -1.68
CA ARG A 316 32.10 -20.09 -2.26
C ARG A 316 32.68 -19.06 -1.28
N THR A 317 32.67 -19.32 0.02
CA THR A 317 33.08 -18.34 1.04
C THR A 317 34.59 -18.37 1.36
N GLN A 318 35.37 -19.31 0.80
CA GLN A 318 36.81 -19.43 1.13
C GLN A 318 37.77 -19.08 -0.02
N ALA A 319 37.28 -18.68 -1.21
CA ALA A 319 38.12 -18.40 -2.38
C ALA A 319 38.41 -16.90 -2.63
N GLN A 320 38.41 -16.04 -1.60
CA GLN A 320 38.65 -14.59 -1.75
C GLN A 320 39.79 -14.01 -0.88
N LEU A 321 40.78 -14.83 -0.50
CA LEU A 321 42.00 -14.34 0.15
C LEU A 321 43.24 -14.83 -0.62
N ALA A 322 43.52 -14.20 -1.76
CA ALA A 322 44.87 -13.98 -2.30
C ALA A 322 44.79 -13.43 -3.73
N GLN A 323 44.95 -12.10 -3.91
CA GLN A 323 45.60 -11.57 -5.11
C GLN A 323 46.43 -10.31 -4.79
N PRO A 324 47.59 -10.12 -5.45
CA PRO A 324 48.52 -9.02 -5.17
C PRO A 324 48.11 -7.72 -5.87
N GLN A 325 48.49 -6.59 -5.26
CA GLN A 325 48.24 -5.24 -5.76
C GLN A 325 49.12 -4.88 -6.98
N LEU A 326 48.50 -4.26 -7.98
CA LEU A 326 49.15 -3.48 -9.03
C LEU A 326 48.63 -2.03 -8.96
N PRO A 327 49.46 -0.99 -9.19
CA PRO A 327 49.02 0.40 -9.11
C PRO A 327 48.60 0.96 -10.47
N GLN A 328 47.70 1.96 -10.40
CA GLN A 328 47.27 2.91 -11.44
C GLN A 328 46.28 2.44 -12.51
N GLN A 329 45.05 2.96 -12.46
CA GLN A 329 44.64 4.10 -13.31
C GLN A 329 43.28 4.65 -12.87
N ALA A 330 43.15 5.96 -13.01
CA ALA A 330 42.06 6.78 -12.50
C ALA A 330 40.82 6.76 -13.42
N GLN A 331 39.73 7.24 -12.82
CA GLN A 331 38.51 7.82 -13.40
C GLN A 331 37.28 6.92 -13.61
N GLN A 332 36.22 7.37 -12.91
CA GLN A 332 34.80 7.23 -13.21
C GLN A 332 34.17 5.85 -12.99
N ARG A 333 33.55 5.68 -11.79
CA ARG A 333 32.10 5.42 -11.60
C ARG A 333 31.84 4.96 -10.16
N HIS A 334 31.55 5.90 -9.27
CA HIS A 334 30.89 5.61 -8.00
C HIS A 334 29.91 6.75 -7.66
N ILE A 335 28.64 6.57 -8.02
CA ILE A 335 27.50 7.22 -7.33
C ILE A 335 26.44 6.13 -7.18
N ALA A 336 26.53 5.37 -6.08
CA ALA A 336 25.47 4.47 -5.65
C ALA A 336 25.35 4.57 -4.13
N ASN A 337 24.22 5.14 -3.70
CA ASN A 337 23.58 4.98 -2.39
C ASN A 337 24.45 5.18 -1.14
N ARG A 338 24.65 6.45 -0.77
CA ARG A 338 24.73 6.86 0.63
C ARG A 338 23.60 7.85 0.92
N GLY A 339 22.70 7.52 1.83
CA GLY A 339 21.66 8.44 2.27
C GLY A 339 20.52 7.80 3.06
N LEU A 340 20.80 7.24 4.24
CA LEU A 340 19.78 7.06 5.29
C LEU A 340 20.26 7.56 6.67
N ASP A 341 21.34 8.35 6.70
CA ASP A 341 21.84 9.02 7.91
C ASP A 341 21.89 10.54 7.67
N GLY A 342 20.86 11.28 8.10
CA GLY A 342 20.95 12.74 8.32
C GLY A 342 21.47 13.61 7.16
N GLY A 343 21.25 13.19 5.91
CA GLY A 343 21.76 13.87 4.72
C GLY A 343 21.30 15.33 4.62
N TRP A 344 21.99 16.10 3.77
CA TRP A 344 21.64 17.49 3.49
C TRP A 344 20.22 17.65 2.91
N GLN A 345 19.52 16.56 2.59
CA GLN A 345 18.17 16.57 2.04
C GLN A 345 17.04 16.66 3.09
N SER A 346 17.32 17.20 4.28
CA SER A 346 16.35 17.41 5.37
C SER A 346 15.56 18.72 5.24
N ASP A 347 14.44 18.83 5.98
CA ASP A 347 13.55 20.01 6.00
C ASP A 347 14.22 21.32 6.43
N ARG A 348 15.44 21.28 6.97
CA ARG A 348 16.21 22.47 7.36
C ARG A 348 16.54 23.40 6.19
N TYR A 349 16.34 22.98 4.94
CA TYR A 349 16.66 23.75 3.74
C TYR A 349 15.46 24.18 2.89
N VAL A 350 14.25 24.24 3.47
CA VAL A 350 13.03 24.70 2.78
C VAL A 350 13.23 26.04 2.07
N GLU A 351 13.96 26.98 2.68
CA GLU A 351 14.22 28.29 2.07
C GLU A 351 15.18 28.21 0.86
N GLY A 352 16.14 27.29 0.88
CA GLY A 352 16.97 26.99 -0.29
C GLY A 352 16.13 26.45 -1.45
N ARG A 353 15.17 25.58 -1.15
CA ARG A 353 14.26 25.01 -2.15
C ARG A 353 13.34 26.05 -2.77
N ARG A 354 12.76 26.94 -1.96
CA ARG A 354 11.94 28.05 -2.44
C ARG A 354 12.71 28.97 -3.38
N ARG A 355 13.95 29.33 -3.03
CA ARG A 355 14.83 30.12 -3.91
C ARG A 355 15.10 29.40 -5.23
N MET A 356 15.37 28.10 -5.20
CA MET A 356 15.59 27.32 -6.42
C MET A 356 14.35 27.29 -7.32
N ILE A 357 13.15 27.08 -6.76
CA ILE A 357 11.89 27.15 -7.52
C ILE A 357 11.76 28.51 -8.21
N ALA A 358 12.02 29.61 -7.49
CA ALA A 358 11.96 30.95 -8.07
C ALA A 358 12.96 31.13 -9.24
N GLN A 359 14.18 30.60 -9.11
CA GLN A 359 15.17 30.62 -10.19
C GLN A 359 14.74 29.79 -11.41
N VAL A 360 14.16 28.61 -11.19
CA VAL A 360 13.62 27.76 -12.27
C VAL A 360 12.46 28.49 -12.98
N VAL A 361 11.52 29.08 -12.25
CA VAL A 361 10.44 29.90 -12.82
C VAL A 361 11.02 31.03 -13.66
N HIS A 362 12.01 31.75 -13.15
CA HIS A 362 12.66 32.86 -13.85
C HIS A 362 13.29 32.42 -15.18
N LEU A 363 14.09 31.35 -15.16
CA LEU A 363 14.73 30.79 -16.37
C LEU A 363 13.70 30.30 -17.41
N LEU A 364 12.63 29.65 -16.96
CA LEU A 364 11.57 29.17 -17.85
C LEU A 364 10.79 30.32 -18.51
N ARG A 365 10.51 31.41 -17.77
CA ARG A 365 9.90 32.63 -18.33
C ARG A 365 10.82 33.29 -19.36
N GLN A 366 12.12 33.41 -19.07
CA GLN A 366 13.08 33.99 -20.01
C GLN A 366 13.15 33.23 -21.34
N ARG A 367 13.04 31.90 -21.30
CA ARG A 367 13.07 31.04 -22.49
C ARG A 367 11.81 31.16 -23.35
N LYS A 368 10.66 31.47 -22.74
CA LYS A 368 9.38 31.69 -23.43
C LYS A 368 8.79 33.04 -23.04
N ARG A 369 9.35 34.12 -23.58
CA ARG A 369 8.92 35.50 -23.30
C ARG A 369 7.45 35.77 -23.64
N ASN A 370 6.92 35.09 -24.65
CA ASN A 370 5.52 35.21 -25.11
C ASN A 370 4.74 33.91 -24.83
N ALA A 371 4.85 33.37 -23.62
CA ALA A 371 4.11 32.15 -23.26
C ALA A 371 2.60 32.44 -23.12
N PRO A 372 1.72 31.52 -23.59
CA PRO A 372 0.28 31.62 -23.33
C PRO A 372 -0.04 31.64 -21.84
N GLN A 373 -1.13 32.31 -21.45
CA GLN A 373 -1.53 32.44 -20.04
C GLN A 373 -1.74 31.09 -19.37
N GLU A 374 -2.32 30.12 -20.09
CA GLU A 374 -2.50 28.75 -19.58
C GLU A 374 -1.16 28.10 -19.20
N TRP A 375 -0.10 28.36 -19.97
CA TRP A 375 1.24 27.86 -19.67
C TRP A 375 1.83 28.55 -18.45
N LEU A 376 1.62 29.86 -18.31
CA LEU A 376 2.06 30.63 -17.14
C LEU A 376 1.37 30.17 -15.85
N ASN A 377 0.10 29.75 -15.94
CA ASN A 377 -0.65 29.21 -14.80
C ASN A 377 -0.10 27.85 -14.33
N LYS A 378 0.39 27.01 -15.26
CA LYS A 378 1.01 25.70 -14.95
C LYS A 378 2.50 25.81 -14.55
N LEU A 379 3.12 26.96 -14.79
CA LEU A 379 4.54 27.17 -14.59
C LEU A 379 5.02 26.91 -13.15
N PRO A 380 4.33 27.35 -12.09
CA PRO A 380 4.77 27.07 -10.72
C PRO A 380 4.87 25.58 -10.42
N GLN A 381 3.90 24.78 -10.86
CA GLN A 381 3.88 23.34 -10.67
C GLN A 381 5.00 22.65 -11.47
N MET A 382 5.23 23.08 -12.71
CA MET A 382 6.35 22.59 -13.52
C MET A 382 7.70 22.89 -12.87
N ALA A 383 7.88 24.12 -12.36
CA ALA A 383 9.11 24.53 -11.71
C ALA A 383 9.38 23.71 -10.44
N LYS A 384 8.33 23.41 -9.66
CA LYS A 384 8.42 22.54 -8.49
C LYS A 384 8.88 21.12 -8.83
N ARG A 385 8.28 20.49 -9.84
CA ARG A 385 8.70 19.15 -10.30
C ARG A 385 10.16 19.11 -10.79
N LEU A 386 10.59 20.16 -11.51
CA LEU A 386 11.97 20.29 -11.97
C LEU A 386 12.94 20.53 -10.82
N GLU A 387 12.59 21.40 -9.88
CA GLU A 387 13.37 21.63 -8.66
C GLU A 387 13.54 20.34 -7.86
N GLU A 388 12.46 19.58 -7.67
CA GLU A 388 12.53 18.32 -6.94
C GLU A 388 13.47 17.31 -7.60
N SER A 389 13.45 17.24 -8.94
CA SER A 389 14.38 16.39 -9.70
C SER A 389 15.84 16.85 -9.53
N LEU A 390 16.09 18.16 -9.50
CA LEU A 390 17.41 18.73 -9.23
C LEU A 390 17.87 18.44 -7.80
N TYR A 391 16.95 18.53 -6.84
CA TYR A 391 17.22 18.28 -5.42
C TYR A 391 17.64 16.84 -5.17
N ARG A 392 16.94 15.88 -5.76
CA ARG A 392 17.23 14.44 -5.60
C ARG A 392 18.53 14.01 -6.29
N SER A 393 18.86 14.63 -7.42
CA SER A 393 20.03 14.26 -8.22
C SER A 393 21.33 14.97 -7.82
N ALA A 394 21.24 16.03 -7.01
CA ALA A 394 22.43 16.72 -6.54
C ALA A 394 23.20 15.85 -5.52
N PRO A 395 24.55 15.83 -5.57
CA PRO A 395 25.35 15.08 -4.61
C PRO A 395 25.49 15.80 -3.25
N SER A 396 25.29 17.12 -3.21
CA SER A 396 25.41 17.96 -2.02
C SER A 396 24.47 19.17 -2.10
N PHE A 397 24.23 19.84 -0.96
CA PHE A 397 23.45 21.08 -0.94
C PHE A 397 24.10 22.19 -1.75
N ASP A 398 25.43 22.31 -1.71
CA ASP A 398 26.15 23.32 -2.47
C ASP A 398 26.04 23.08 -3.98
N ALA A 399 26.16 21.82 -4.41
CA ALA A 399 25.95 21.46 -5.82
C ALA A 399 24.49 21.69 -6.25
N TYR A 400 23.53 21.45 -5.36
CA TYR A 400 22.13 21.78 -5.59
C TYR A 400 21.94 23.30 -5.76
N ASN A 401 22.46 24.08 -4.82
CA ASN A 401 22.25 25.52 -4.68
C ASN A 401 23.09 26.38 -5.64
N ASP A 402 24.04 25.78 -6.36
CA ASP A 402 24.85 26.47 -7.37
C ASP A 402 24.02 26.88 -8.59
N VAL A 403 23.67 28.17 -8.64
CA VAL A 403 22.84 28.75 -9.71
C VAL A 403 23.58 28.76 -11.06
N ASN A 404 24.91 28.75 -11.08
CA ASN A 404 25.69 28.82 -12.33
C ASN A 404 25.51 27.57 -13.19
N THR A 405 25.31 26.41 -12.55
CA THR A 405 25.08 25.14 -13.24
C THR A 405 23.59 24.85 -13.48
N LEU A 406 22.67 25.65 -12.93
CA LEU A 406 21.23 25.38 -12.96
C LEU A 406 20.69 25.18 -14.37
N LYS A 407 21.06 26.07 -15.31
CA LYS A 407 20.61 26.00 -16.71
C LYS A 407 21.04 24.69 -17.38
N GLN A 408 22.30 24.28 -17.17
CA GLN A 408 22.86 23.05 -17.73
C GLN A 408 22.17 21.82 -17.13
N ARG A 409 21.97 21.80 -15.80
CA ARG A 409 21.29 20.69 -15.11
C ARG A 409 19.84 20.53 -15.56
N LEU A 410 19.10 21.62 -15.76
CA LEU A 410 17.75 21.59 -16.34
C LEU A 410 17.72 21.06 -17.78
N GLN A 411 18.72 21.41 -18.59
CA GLN A 411 18.84 20.87 -19.95
C GLN A 411 19.11 19.36 -19.95
N GLN A 412 20.01 18.89 -19.08
CA GLN A 412 20.28 17.46 -18.91
C GLN A 412 19.02 16.69 -18.46
N LEU A 413 18.26 17.23 -17.51
CA LEU A 413 16.98 16.65 -17.08
C LEU A 413 16.00 16.55 -18.25
N ALA A 414 15.86 17.61 -19.05
CA ALA A 414 14.96 17.60 -20.21
C ALA A 414 15.39 16.55 -21.26
N MET A 415 16.69 16.38 -21.50
CA MET A 415 17.22 15.35 -22.41
C MET A 415 16.94 13.93 -21.88
N ASN A 416 17.10 13.70 -20.58
CA ASN A 416 16.85 12.40 -19.96
C ASN A 416 15.37 12.03 -19.97
N ILE A 417 14.48 12.99 -19.71
CA ILE A 417 13.02 12.78 -19.78
C ILE A 417 12.57 12.45 -21.21
N GLY A 418 13.20 13.05 -22.23
CA GLY A 418 12.90 12.77 -23.64
C GLY A 418 13.37 11.38 -24.10
N LYS A 419 14.46 10.86 -23.52
CA LYS A 419 15.01 9.53 -23.85
C LYS A 419 14.19 8.38 -23.30
N ASN A 420 13.54 8.55 -22.13
CA ASN A 420 12.73 7.50 -21.50
C ASN A 420 11.29 7.40 -22.04
N LYS A 421 10.93 8.17 -23.08
CA LYS A 421 9.61 8.15 -23.74
C LYS A 421 9.63 7.48 -25.13
N LYS A 422 10.79 6.99 -25.57
CA LYS A 422 10.95 6.10 -26.72
C LYS A 422 11.19 4.70 -26.20
#